data_AF-A0AAW2N3Q9-F1
#
_entry.id   AF-A0AAW2N3Q9-F1
#
_cell.length_a   1.000
_cell.length_b   1.000
_cell.length_c   1.000
_cell.angle_alpha   90.00
_cell.angle_beta   90.00
_cell.angle_gamma   90.00
#
_symmetry.space_group_name_H-M   'P 1'
#
loop_
_entity.id
_entity.type
_entity.pdbx_description
1 polymer ?
#
loop_
_entity_poly.entity_id
_entity_poly.type
_entity_poly.pdbx_seq_one_letter_code
_entity_poly.pdbx_strand_id
1 'polypeptide(L)'
;MRLKGFTLWKTTRVIGYKILGLDLCADTLVGDEMIKGISGGQKKRLATGELLVGPSRVLFMDEISTGLDSATTYHIIKYLRHSTRALEGTTVISLLQPAPETYELFDDLILLSEGKIVYQGPRAVVLEFFASMGFSCPDRKNVADFLQEVISKKDQEQYWASPDRPYRYIPVMSFAEAFSSYSIGKNLSEELDIHLISVTIIQQLYHLLNMGSRRLNFLKPTLTGNYFL
;
A
#
# COMPACT_ATOMS: atom_id res chain seq x y z
N MET A 1 8.67 22.30 19.78
CA MET A 1 7.78 21.41 20.56
C MET A 1 8.62 20.29 21.21
N ARG A 2 8.70 20.23 22.55
CA ARG A 2 9.35 19.12 23.28
C ARG A 2 8.44 17.90 23.25
N LEU A 3 9.00 16.71 23.06
CA LEU A 3 8.30 15.41 23.11
C LEU A 3 7.65 15.09 24.49
N LYS A 4 7.62 16.04 25.42
CA LYS A 4 7.04 15.89 26.77
C LYS A 4 5.60 16.40 26.90
N GLY A 5 4.96 16.85 25.81
CA GLY A 5 3.69 17.59 25.86
C GLY A 5 2.38 16.80 25.76
N PHE A 6 2.40 15.47 25.58
CA PHE A 6 1.15 14.70 25.50
C PHE A 6 1.11 13.62 26.59
N THR A 7 0.08 13.67 27.42
CA THR A 7 -0.07 12.85 28.64
C THR A 7 -0.84 11.54 28.39
N LEU A 8 -1.03 11.12 27.14
CA LEU A 8 -1.70 9.86 26.77
C LEU A 8 -0.76 8.66 26.53
N TRP A 9 0.55 8.85 26.67
CA TRP A 9 1.54 7.97 26.06
C TRP A 9 1.98 6.77 26.90
N LYS A 10 1.47 6.52 28.11
CA LYS A 10 2.20 5.71 29.10
C LYS A 10 2.30 4.19 28.85
N THR A 11 1.40 3.54 28.09
CA THR A 11 1.36 2.06 28.02
C THR A 11 1.68 1.48 26.64
N THR A 12 1.30 2.13 25.53
CA THR A 12 1.71 1.76 24.15
C THR A 12 3.19 2.11 23.84
N ARG A 13 3.91 2.60 24.84
CA ARG A 13 5.09 3.47 24.75
C ARG A 13 6.41 2.81 24.37
N VAL A 14 6.58 1.49 24.46
CA VAL A 14 7.92 0.89 24.39
C VAL A 14 8.20 0.22 23.04
N ILE A 15 7.15 -0.27 22.38
CA ILE A 15 7.28 -1.10 21.19
C ILE A 15 7.33 -0.23 19.92
N GLY A 16 6.48 0.79 19.83
CA GLY A 16 6.42 1.70 18.68
C GLY A 16 7.73 2.45 18.41
N TYR A 17 8.35 3.07 19.42
CA TYR A 17 9.58 3.86 19.21
C TYR A 17 10.78 3.01 18.78
N LYS A 18 10.94 1.82 19.34
CA LYS A 18 12.04 0.91 18.96
C LYS A 18 11.88 0.40 17.53
N ILE A 19 10.65 0.03 17.16
CA ILE A 19 10.37 -0.46 15.81
C ILE A 19 10.51 0.65 14.76
N LEU A 20 10.10 1.86 15.10
CA LEU A 20 10.29 3.03 14.24
C LEU A 20 11.74 3.56 14.29
N GLY A 21 12.66 2.94 15.03
CA GLY A 21 14.06 3.39 15.17
C GLY A 21 14.17 4.84 15.66
N LEU A 22 13.28 5.21 16.59
CA LEU A 22 13.18 6.52 17.23
C LEU A 22 13.69 6.49 18.69
N ASP A 23 14.17 5.35 19.15
CA ASP A 23 14.72 5.13 20.48
C ASP A 23 15.92 6.06 20.78
N LEU A 24 16.84 6.19 19.83
CA LEU A 24 18.03 7.06 19.97
C LEU A 24 17.69 8.55 19.97
N CYS A 25 16.52 8.95 19.46
CA CYS A 25 16.09 10.35 19.40
C CYS A 25 14.83 10.65 20.23
N ALA A 26 14.44 9.74 21.13
CA ALA A 26 13.20 9.83 21.90
C ALA A 26 13.10 11.09 22.79
N ASP A 27 14.24 11.65 23.21
CA ASP A 27 14.31 12.88 23.99
C ASP A 27 14.75 14.11 23.17
N THR A 28 14.93 13.95 21.86
CA THR A 28 15.38 15.03 20.97
C THR A 28 14.21 15.90 20.54
N LEU A 29 14.42 17.22 20.41
CA LEU A 29 13.43 18.11 19.82
C LEU A 29 13.19 17.75 18.35
N VAL A 30 11.93 17.69 17.93
CA VAL A 30 11.58 17.44 16.51
C VAL A 30 12.17 18.53 15.60
N GLY A 31 12.23 19.77 16.10
CA GLY A 31 12.76 20.92 15.37
C GLY A 31 11.87 21.38 14.20
N ASP A 32 12.14 22.58 13.72
CA ASP A 32 11.46 23.25 12.60
C ASP A 32 12.50 23.85 11.63
N GLU A 33 12.11 24.77 10.75
CA GLU A 33 13.04 25.42 9.81
C GLU A 33 14.09 26.30 10.51
N MET A 34 13.80 26.78 11.73
CA MET A 34 14.64 27.70 12.49
C MET A 34 15.46 26.98 13.57
N ILE A 35 14.97 25.85 14.08
CA ILE A 35 15.58 25.06 15.15
C ILE A 35 15.88 23.65 14.66
N LYS A 36 17.17 23.30 14.61
CA LYS A 36 17.62 21.96 14.24
C LYS A 36 17.05 20.91 15.22
N GLY A 37 16.49 19.84 14.66
CA GLY A 37 15.92 18.73 15.42
C GLY A 37 16.18 17.39 14.74
N ILE A 38 15.23 16.45 14.87
CA ILE A 38 15.33 15.12 14.26
C ILE A 38 15.37 15.19 12.72
N SER A 39 15.98 14.19 12.09
CA SER A 39 16.12 14.13 10.63
C SER A 39 14.77 14.00 9.91
N GLY A 40 14.70 14.33 8.62
CA GLY A 40 13.46 14.20 7.83
C GLY A 40 12.87 12.79 7.86
N GLY A 41 13.72 11.75 7.78
CA GLY A 41 13.29 10.35 7.91
C GLY A 41 12.80 10.00 9.33
N GLN A 42 13.34 10.62 10.37
CA GLN A 42 12.81 10.49 11.73
C GLN A 42 11.47 11.21 11.90
N LYS A 43 11.27 12.37 11.25
CA LYS A 43 9.97 13.08 11.23
C LYS A 43 8.88 12.24 10.56
N LYS A 44 9.17 11.61 9.42
CA LYS A 44 8.23 10.68 8.76
C LYS A 44 7.84 9.52 9.68
N ARG A 45 8.82 8.85 10.28
CA ARG A 45 8.58 7.74 11.21
C ARG A 45 7.81 8.18 12.47
N LEU A 46 8.04 9.39 12.97
CA LEU A 46 7.28 9.97 14.08
C LEU A 46 5.81 10.21 13.71
N ALA A 47 5.53 10.75 12.52
CA ALA A 47 4.15 10.94 12.04
C ALA A 47 3.40 9.61 11.89
N THR A 48 4.08 8.56 11.38
CA THR A 48 3.54 7.19 11.36
C THR A 48 3.22 6.69 12.78
N GLY A 49 4.12 6.93 13.74
CA GLY A 49 3.91 6.56 15.13
C GLY A 49 2.72 7.27 15.79
N GLU A 50 2.48 8.54 15.47
CA GLU A 50 1.34 9.31 15.99
C GLU A 50 0.00 8.72 15.52
N LEU A 51 -0.09 8.32 14.25
CA LEU A 51 -1.28 7.65 13.69
C LEU A 51 -1.58 6.30 14.37
N LEU A 52 -0.56 5.62 14.88
CA LEU A 52 -0.67 4.28 15.49
C LEU A 52 -1.08 4.30 16.96
N VAL A 53 -0.97 5.44 17.64
CA VAL A 53 -1.25 5.56 19.09
C VAL A 53 -2.71 5.94 19.36
N GLY A 54 -3.47 6.33 18.33
CA GLY A 54 -4.91 6.62 18.43
C GLY A 54 -5.80 5.37 18.36
N PRO A 55 -7.06 5.45 18.84
CA PRO A 55 -8.06 4.39 18.69
C PRO A 55 -8.63 4.34 17.26
N SER A 56 -7.76 4.19 16.27
CA SER A 56 -8.13 4.11 14.86
C SER A 56 -8.49 2.69 14.50
N ARG A 57 -9.76 2.44 14.15
CA ARG A 57 -10.20 1.15 13.59
C ARG A 57 -9.78 0.98 12.14
N VAL A 58 -9.51 2.06 11.43
CA VAL A 58 -9.05 2.05 10.04
C VAL A 58 -7.87 3.01 9.89
N LEU A 59 -6.80 2.54 9.24
CA LEU A 59 -5.57 3.28 9.05
C LEU A 59 -5.16 3.29 7.58
N PHE A 60 -4.94 4.47 7.01
CA PHE A 60 -4.46 4.65 5.64
C PHE A 60 -3.05 5.19 5.66
N MET A 61 -2.15 4.58 4.89
CA MET A 61 -0.74 4.93 4.83
C MET A 61 -0.28 4.98 3.38
N ASP A 62 0.13 6.16 2.94
CA ASP A 62 0.61 6.37 1.57
C ASP A 62 2.14 6.57 1.54
N GLU A 63 2.80 5.92 0.59
CA GLU A 63 4.23 6.00 0.31
C GLU A 63 5.16 5.88 1.55
N ILE A 64 4.81 5.05 2.54
CA ILE A 64 5.56 4.99 3.81
C ILE A 64 6.97 4.40 3.67
N SER A 65 7.26 3.70 2.57
CA SER A 65 8.59 3.17 2.26
C SER A 65 9.52 4.20 1.61
N THR A 66 9.01 5.34 1.12
CA THR A 66 9.81 6.29 0.34
C THR A 66 10.92 6.94 1.18
N GLY A 67 12.16 6.57 0.86
CA GLY A 67 13.37 7.02 1.55
C GLY A 67 13.77 6.15 2.75
N LEU A 68 13.23 4.94 2.86
CA LEU A 68 13.64 3.91 3.83
C LEU A 68 14.36 2.76 3.12
N ASP A 69 15.27 2.09 3.83
CA ASP A 69 15.86 0.84 3.37
C ASP A 69 14.87 -0.34 3.55
N SER A 70 15.08 -1.42 2.80
CA SER A 70 14.18 -2.57 2.76
C SER A 70 14.00 -3.27 4.11
N ALA A 71 15.04 -3.32 4.96
CA ALA A 71 14.94 -3.92 6.28
C ALA A 71 14.08 -3.08 7.22
N THR A 72 14.28 -1.76 7.23
CA THR A 72 13.42 -0.84 7.98
C THR A 72 11.97 -0.91 7.51
N THR A 73 11.72 -0.93 6.19
CA THR A 73 10.36 -1.09 5.64
C THR A 73 9.72 -2.39 6.13
N TYR A 74 10.41 -3.52 6.03
CA TYR A 74 9.90 -4.81 6.50
C TYR A 74 9.50 -4.77 7.98
N HIS A 75 10.33 -4.18 8.84
CA HIS A 75 10.04 -4.07 10.27
C HIS A 75 8.80 -3.20 10.56
N ILE A 76 8.63 -2.10 9.83
CA ILE A 76 7.46 -1.23 9.94
C ILE A 76 6.20 -2.00 9.52
N ILE A 77 6.19 -2.61 8.33
CA ILE A 77 5.01 -3.35 7.83
C ILE A 77 4.66 -4.52 8.77
N LYS A 78 5.67 -5.24 9.26
CA LYS A 78 5.45 -6.35 10.22
C LYS A 78 4.78 -5.88 11.50
N TYR A 79 5.16 -4.70 12.01
CA TYR A 79 4.54 -4.11 13.18
C TYR A 79 3.12 -3.63 12.91
N LEU A 80 2.88 -2.99 11.76
CA LEU A 80 1.55 -2.54 11.34
C LEU A 80 0.60 -3.73 11.26
N ARG A 81 1.03 -4.83 10.67
CA ARG A 81 0.26 -6.08 10.62
C ARG A 81 -0.08 -6.60 12.01
N HIS A 82 0.90 -6.67 12.90
CA HIS A 82 0.67 -7.13 14.28
C HIS A 82 -0.30 -6.21 15.04
N SER A 83 -0.12 -4.89 14.90
CA SER A 83 -0.96 -3.88 15.54
C SER A 83 -2.40 -3.92 15.02
N THR A 84 -2.57 -4.07 13.70
CA THR A 84 -3.88 -4.19 13.04
C THR A 84 -4.67 -5.36 13.61
N ARG A 85 -4.02 -6.52 13.78
CA ARG A 85 -4.63 -7.71 14.38
C ARG A 85 -4.93 -7.54 15.87
N ALA A 86 -4.00 -6.96 16.63
CA ALA A 86 -4.18 -6.75 18.06
C ALA A 86 -5.29 -5.73 18.40
N LEU A 87 -5.52 -4.77 17.51
CA LEU A 87 -6.53 -3.72 17.66
C LEU A 87 -7.85 -4.05 16.94
N GLU A 88 -7.95 -5.22 16.30
CA GLU A 88 -9.09 -5.61 15.46
C GLU A 88 -9.46 -4.52 14.44
N GLY A 89 -8.44 -3.91 13.84
CA GLY A 89 -8.58 -2.83 12.86
C GLY A 89 -8.32 -3.28 11.43
N THR A 90 -8.38 -2.31 10.51
CA THR A 90 -8.02 -2.45 9.09
C THR A 90 -6.91 -1.46 8.77
N THR A 91 -5.85 -1.92 8.10
CA THR A 91 -4.78 -1.02 7.64
C THR A 91 -4.59 -1.19 6.14
N VAL A 92 -4.66 -0.07 5.41
CA VAL A 92 -4.42 0.02 3.98
C VAL A 92 -3.11 0.76 3.76
N ILE A 93 -2.17 0.15 3.05
CA ILE A 93 -0.83 0.68 2.84
C ILE A 93 -0.51 0.64 1.36
N SER A 94 -0.09 1.78 0.80
CA SER A 94 0.47 1.87 -0.55
C SER A 94 1.99 1.68 -0.50
N LEU A 95 2.52 0.74 -1.29
CA LEU A 95 3.96 0.50 -1.45
C LEU A 95 4.38 0.50 -2.91
N LEU A 96 5.45 1.23 -3.22
CA LEU A 96 6.15 1.12 -4.49
C LEU A 96 7.17 -0.02 -4.42
N GLN A 97 7.02 -1.04 -5.29
CA GLN A 97 7.96 -2.14 -5.49
C GLN A 97 8.47 -2.78 -4.17
N PRO A 98 7.59 -3.42 -3.39
CA PRO A 98 8.01 -4.05 -2.13
C PRO A 98 9.00 -5.20 -2.37
N ALA A 99 9.97 -5.32 -1.47
CA ALA A 99 10.82 -6.51 -1.41
C ALA A 99 9.96 -7.78 -1.16
N PRO A 100 10.37 -8.96 -1.65
CA PRO A 100 9.59 -10.20 -1.52
C PRO A 100 9.13 -10.48 -0.09
N GLU A 101 10.01 -10.30 0.90
CA GLU A 101 9.70 -10.55 2.31
C GLU A 101 8.64 -9.58 2.86
N THR A 102 8.58 -8.37 2.30
CA THR A 102 7.57 -7.36 2.67
C THR A 102 6.24 -7.66 1.98
N TYR A 103 6.28 -8.07 0.71
CA TYR A 103 5.09 -8.51 -0.04
C TYR A 103 4.37 -9.67 0.67
N GLU A 104 5.11 -10.62 1.23
CA GLU A 104 4.55 -11.77 1.96
C GLU A 104 3.80 -11.39 3.27
N LEU A 105 3.95 -10.16 3.77
CA LEU A 105 3.24 -9.69 4.97
C LEU A 105 1.80 -9.26 4.69
N PHE A 106 1.43 -9.04 3.43
CA PHE A 106 0.08 -8.61 3.05
C PHE A 106 -0.88 -9.80 3.00
N ASP A 107 -2.05 -9.60 3.60
CA ASP A 107 -3.14 -10.57 3.60
C ASP A 107 -3.94 -10.44 2.27
N ASP A 108 -4.29 -9.20 1.88
CA ASP A 108 -4.96 -8.85 0.61
C ASP A 108 -4.14 -7.85 -0.22
N LEU A 109 -4.42 -7.76 -1.52
CA LEU A 109 -3.84 -6.80 -2.46
C LEU A 109 -4.93 -5.98 -3.17
N ILE A 110 -4.61 -4.73 -3.53
CA ILE A 110 -5.42 -3.91 -4.43
C ILE A 110 -4.51 -3.43 -5.57
N LEU A 111 -4.64 -4.06 -6.74
CA LEU A 111 -3.89 -3.66 -7.93
C LEU A 111 -4.64 -2.58 -8.71
N LEU A 112 -4.12 -1.35 -8.70
CA LEU A 112 -4.69 -0.24 -9.45
C LEU A 112 -3.83 0.10 -10.69
N SER A 113 -4.47 0.28 -11.84
CA SER A 113 -3.84 0.78 -13.06
C SER A 113 -4.82 1.60 -13.89
N GLU A 114 -4.36 2.71 -14.47
CA GLU A 114 -5.17 3.62 -15.30
C GLU A 114 -6.52 4.02 -14.64
N GLY A 115 -6.52 4.19 -13.31
CA GLY A 115 -7.72 4.52 -12.51
C GLY A 115 -8.71 3.37 -12.32
N LYS A 116 -8.29 2.12 -12.57
CA LYS A 116 -9.15 0.93 -12.51
C LYS A 116 -8.55 -0.13 -11.60
N ILE A 117 -9.42 -0.81 -10.88
CA ILE A 117 -9.05 -1.98 -10.08
C ILE A 117 -8.89 -3.14 -11.04
N VAL A 118 -7.65 -3.57 -11.22
CA VAL A 118 -7.28 -4.75 -12.01
C VAL A 118 -7.52 -6.02 -11.20
N TYR A 119 -7.25 -5.96 -9.90
CA TYR A 119 -7.43 -7.06 -8.97
C TYR A 119 -7.65 -6.53 -7.55
N GLN A 120 -8.54 -7.16 -6.80
CA GLN A 120 -8.70 -6.94 -5.37
C GLN A 120 -9.00 -8.26 -4.66
N GLY A 121 -8.26 -8.57 -3.60
CA GLY A 121 -8.52 -9.74 -2.78
C GLY A 121 -7.25 -10.45 -2.29
N PRO A 122 -7.36 -11.73 -1.88
CA PRO A 122 -6.28 -12.41 -1.20
C PRO A 122 -5.01 -12.47 -2.04
N ARG A 123 -3.88 -12.14 -1.44
CA ARG A 123 -2.58 -12.21 -2.11
C ARG A 123 -2.28 -13.60 -2.66
N ALA A 124 -2.70 -14.65 -1.92
CA ALA A 124 -2.38 -16.05 -2.24
C ALA A 124 -2.91 -16.52 -3.60
N VAL A 125 -3.98 -15.92 -4.12
CA VAL A 125 -4.67 -16.36 -5.33
C VAL A 125 -4.53 -15.37 -6.51
N VAL A 126 -3.75 -14.29 -6.34
CA VAL A 126 -3.54 -13.29 -7.38
C VAL A 126 -2.91 -13.90 -8.64
N LEU A 127 -1.97 -14.85 -8.48
CA LEU A 127 -1.32 -15.51 -9.60
C LEU A 127 -2.30 -16.40 -10.38
N GLU A 128 -3.28 -17.02 -9.72
CA GLU A 128 -4.32 -17.82 -10.38
C GLU A 128 -5.20 -16.93 -11.27
N PHE A 129 -5.51 -15.72 -10.82
CA PHE A 129 -6.24 -14.74 -11.63
C PHE A 129 -5.47 -14.39 -12.91
N PHE A 130 -4.18 -14.07 -12.83
CA PHE A 130 -3.37 -13.78 -14.02
C PHE A 130 -3.14 -15.01 -14.91
N ALA A 131 -3.04 -16.20 -14.32
CA ALA A 131 -2.98 -17.46 -15.05
C ALA A 131 -4.27 -17.71 -15.86
N SER A 132 -5.44 -17.39 -15.30
CA SER A 132 -6.73 -17.49 -16.02
C SER A 132 -6.81 -16.53 -17.23
N MET A 133 -6.02 -15.45 -17.21
CA MET A 133 -5.87 -14.49 -18.29
C MET A 133 -4.75 -14.86 -19.29
N GLY A 134 -4.06 -15.99 -19.08
CA GLY A 134 -3.02 -16.49 -19.97
C GLY A 134 -1.60 -16.06 -19.62
N PHE A 135 -1.38 -15.49 -18.43
CA PHE A 135 -0.07 -15.01 -17.97
C PHE A 135 0.49 -15.86 -16.82
N SER A 136 1.79 -16.13 -16.84
CA SER A 136 2.46 -16.86 -15.76
C SER A 136 3.66 -16.07 -15.22
N CYS A 137 3.82 -16.10 -13.90
CA CYS A 137 4.98 -15.52 -13.24
C CYS A 137 6.16 -16.51 -13.29
N PRO A 138 7.33 -16.13 -13.83
CA PRO A 138 8.52 -16.99 -13.82
C PRO A 138 9.03 -17.26 -12.39
N ASP A 139 9.59 -18.45 -12.14
CA ASP A 139 10.04 -18.89 -10.80
C ASP A 139 11.04 -17.96 -10.11
N ARG A 140 11.88 -17.27 -10.88
CA ARG A 140 12.92 -16.35 -10.36
C ARG A 140 12.47 -14.89 -10.30
N LYS A 141 11.25 -14.58 -10.74
CA LYS A 141 10.73 -13.22 -10.77
C LYS A 141 10.02 -12.93 -9.44
N ASN A 142 10.28 -11.74 -8.88
CA ASN A 142 9.49 -11.25 -7.75
C ASN A 142 8.04 -11.05 -8.20
N VAL A 143 7.08 -11.62 -7.47
CA VAL A 143 5.66 -11.51 -7.77
C VAL A 143 5.19 -10.06 -7.82
N ALA A 144 5.65 -9.20 -6.91
CA ALA A 144 5.29 -7.79 -6.91
C ALA A 144 5.75 -7.05 -8.19
N ASP A 145 6.91 -7.43 -8.74
CA ASP A 145 7.42 -6.90 -10.00
C ASP A 145 6.65 -7.47 -11.20
N PHE A 146 6.35 -8.78 -11.18
CA PHE A 146 5.49 -9.41 -12.17
C PHE A 146 4.13 -8.71 -12.27
N LEU A 147 3.46 -8.47 -11.14
CA LEU A 147 2.13 -7.84 -11.11
C LEU A 147 2.12 -6.42 -11.69
N GLN A 148 3.23 -5.69 -11.58
CA GLN A 148 3.38 -4.36 -12.19
C GLN A 148 3.69 -4.43 -13.69
N GLU A 149 4.49 -5.42 -14.10
CA GLU A 149 4.93 -5.53 -15.50
C GLU A 149 3.90 -6.23 -16.39
N VAL A 150 3.12 -7.18 -15.87
CA VAL A 150 2.09 -7.92 -16.63
C VAL A 150 0.94 -7.02 -17.13
N ILE A 151 0.73 -5.89 -16.46
CA ILE A 151 -0.25 -4.87 -16.83
C ILE A 151 0.36 -3.72 -17.65
N SER A 152 1.69 -3.73 -17.85
CA SER A 152 2.42 -2.75 -18.66
C SER A 152 2.46 -3.18 -20.12
N LYS A 153 2.07 -2.29 -21.03
CA LYS A 153 2.18 -2.52 -22.48
C LYS A 153 3.59 -2.91 -22.94
N LYS A 154 4.61 -2.38 -22.26
CA LYS A 154 6.01 -2.61 -22.61
C LYS A 154 6.48 -4.03 -22.28
N ASP A 155 5.96 -4.59 -21.19
CA ASP A 155 6.56 -5.74 -20.51
C ASP A 155 5.59 -6.95 -20.44
N GLN A 156 4.36 -6.82 -20.91
CA GLN A 156 3.35 -7.89 -20.81
C GLN A 156 3.67 -9.15 -21.65
N GLU A 157 4.30 -9.00 -22.81
CA GLU A 157 4.54 -10.11 -23.76
C GLU A 157 5.42 -11.24 -23.18
N GLN A 158 6.46 -10.87 -22.41
CA GLN A 158 7.39 -11.85 -21.80
C GLN A 158 6.71 -12.79 -20.78
N TYR A 159 5.50 -12.46 -20.32
CA TYR A 159 4.74 -13.26 -19.36
C TYR A 159 3.67 -14.13 -20.00
N TRP A 160 3.51 -14.04 -21.33
CA TRP A 160 2.52 -14.81 -22.05
C TRP A 160 2.83 -16.31 -21.98
N ALA A 161 1.90 -17.09 -21.43
CA ALA A 161 2.09 -18.52 -21.15
C ALA A 161 1.04 -19.42 -21.84
N SER A 162 0.27 -18.88 -22.79
CA SER A 162 -0.75 -19.67 -23.51
C SER A 162 -0.15 -20.28 -24.78
N PRO A 163 0.05 -21.61 -24.86
CA PRO A 163 0.65 -22.26 -26.03
C PRO A 163 -0.27 -22.25 -27.26
N ASP A 164 -1.58 -22.22 -27.05
CA ASP A 164 -2.58 -22.36 -28.12
C ASP A 164 -2.91 -21.03 -28.83
N ARG A 165 -2.41 -19.90 -28.34
CA ARG A 165 -2.80 -18.56 -28.81
C ARG A 165 -1.58 -17.66 -28.94
N PRO A 166 -1.40 -16.95 -30.07
CA PRO A 166 -0.36 -15.94 -30.19
C PRO A 166 -0.65 -14.78 -29.24
N TYR A 167 0.40 -14.20 -28.68
CA TYR A 167 0.29 -13.03 -27.83
C TYR A 167 -0.38 -11.86 -28.56
N ARG A 168 -1.27 -11.18 -27.84
CA ARG A 168 -1.80 -9.85 -28.18
C ARG A 168 -1.86 -9.04 -26.90
N TYR A 169 -1.55 -7.76 -27.00
CA TYR A 169 -1.66 -6.86 -25.86
C TYR A 169 -3.10 -6.87 -25.30
N ILE A 170 -3.22 -7.19 -24.01
CA ILE A 170 -4.44 -7.15 -23.21
C ILE A 170 -4.44 -5.82 -22.46
N PRO A 171 -5.34 -4.88 -22.81
CA PRO A 171 -5.46 -3.60 -22.12
C PRO A 171 -5.85 -3.76 -20.65
N VAL A 172 -5.49 -2.77 -19.82
CA VAL A 172 -5.90 -2.67 -18.41
C VAL A 172 -7.39 -2.90 -18.23
N MET A 173 -8.20 -2.36 -19.15
CA MET A 173 -9.65 -2.56 -19.14
C MET A 173 -10.10 -4.00 -19.20
N SER A 174 -9.46 -4.81 -20.03
CA SER A 174 -9.84 -6.22 -20.17
C SER A 174 -9.53 -7.00 -18.90
N PHE A 175 -8.49 -6.63 -18.14
CA PHE A 175 -8.27 -7.22 -16.83
C PHE A 175 -9.34 -6.79 -15.81
N ALA A 176 -9.72 -5.51 -15.79
CA ALA A 176 -10.75 -5.02 -14.87
C ALA A 176 -12.13 -5.70 -15.13
N GLU A 177 -12.49 -5.88 -16.41
CA GLU A 177 -13.71 -6.62 -16.83
C GLU A 177 -13.63 -8.10 -16.44
N ALA A 178 -12.47 -8.73 -16.65
CA ALA A 178 -12.25 -10.12 -16.26
C ALA A 178 -12.33 -10.30 -14.75
N PHE A 179 -11.73 -9.40 -13.97
CA PHE A 179 -11.80 -9.42 -12.50
C PHE A 179 -13.24 -9.24 -12.00
N SER A 180 -13.99 -8.32 -12.58
CA SER A 180 -15.43 -8.13 -12.27
C SER A 180 -16.25 -9.41 -12.51
N SER A 181 -15.81 -10.25 -13.45
CA SER A 181 -16.46 -11.53 -13.77
C SER A 181 -15.90 -12.72 -12.99
N TYR A 182 -14.73 -12.57 -12.37
CA TYR A 182 -14.03 -13.60 -11.59
C TYR A 182 -14.75 -13.85 -10.27
N SER A 183 -14.67 -15.07 -9.73
CA SER A 183 -15.42 -15.47 -8.53
C SER A 183 -15.16 -14.55 -7.33
N ILE A 184 -13.90 -14.15 -7.12
CA ILE A 184 -13.52 -13.23 -6.05
C ILE A 184 -14.10 -11.83 -6.30
N GLY A 185 -13.99 -11.31 -7.53
CA GLY A 185 -14.53 -9.99 -7.86
C GLY A 185 -16.05 -9.93 -7.74
N LYS A 186 -16.75 -11.01 -8.12
CA LYS A 186 -18.20 -11.14 -7.94
C LYS A 186 -18.60 -11.14 -6.46
N ASN A 187 -18.01 -12.02 -5.67
CA ASN A 187 -18.30 -12.09 -4.23
C ASN A 187 -18.04 -10.75 -3.54
N LEU A 188 -16.93 -10.10 -3.89
CA LEU A 188 -16.59 -8.77 -3.38
C LEU A 188 -17.62 -7.71 -3.79
N SER A 189 -18.04 -7.70 -5.07
CA SER A 189 -19.07 -6.77 -5.54
C SER A 189 -20.42 -7.00 -4.85
N GLU A 190 -20.79 -8.26 -4.61
CA GLU A 190 -22.02 -8.63 -3.90
C GLU A 190 -21.96 -8.22 -2.41
N GLU A 191 -20.83 -8.47 -1.74
CA GLU A 191 -20.60 -8.08 -0.34
C GLU A 191 -20.63 -6.54 -0.18
N LEU A 192 -20.05 -5.82 -1.15
CA LEU A 192 -20.00 -4.36 -1.18
C LEU A 192 -21.31 -3.72 -1.66
N ASP A 193 -22.13 -4.40 -2.47
CA ASP A 193 -23.47 -3.93 -2.83
C ASP A 193 -24.45 -4.10 -1.64
N ILE A 194 -24.22 -5.09 -0.78
CA ILE A 194 -24.96 -5.26 0.49
C ILE A 194 -24.57 -4.18 1.52
N HIS A 195 -23.33 -3.69 1.46
CA HIS A 195 -22.81 -2.65 2.33
C HIS A 195 -22.30 -1.46 1.52
N LEU A 196 -23.16 -0.45 1.26
CA LEU A 196 -23.01 0.91 0.66
C LEU A 196 -21.66 1.69 0.85
N ILE A 197 -20.51 1.03 0.80
CA ILE A 197 -19.22 1.48 1.32
C ILE A 197 -18.22 1.76 0.17
N SER A 198 -18.40 1.17 -1.01
CA SER A 198 -17.47 1.30 -2.14
C SER A 198 -17.30 2.71 -2.68
N VAL A 199 -18.39 3.47 -2.79
CA VAL A 199 -18.30 4.83 -3.32
C VAL A 199 -17.66 5.76 -2.30
N THR A 200 -17.95 5.58 -1.00
CA THR A 200 -17.43 6.46 0.06
C THR A 200 -15.97 6.20 0.39
N ILE A 201 -15.47 4.96 0.36
CA ILE A 201 -14.03 4.67 0.62
C ILE A 201 -13.17 5.05 -0.58
N ILE A 202 -13.60 4.76 -1.81
CA ILE A 202 -12.87 5.21 -3.01
C ILE A 202 -12.95 6.74 -3.12
N GLN A 203 -14.11 7.35 -2.84
CA GLN A 203 -14.20 8.81 -2.75
C GLN A 203 -13.41 9.37 -1.57
N GLN A 204 -13.31 8.70 -0.41
CA GLN A 204 -12.49 9.17 0.71
C GLN A 204 -11.00 9.01 0.43
N LEU A 205 -10.56 7.97 -0.28
CA LEU A 205 -9.21 7.86 -0.82
C LEU A 205 -8.95 8.99 -1.82
N TYR A 206 -9.85 9.20 -2.79
CA TYR A 206 -9.78 10.33 -3.73
C TYR A 206 -9.82 11.69 -3.01
N HIS A 207 -10.61 11.83 -1.95
CA HIS A 207 -10.83 13.09 -1.25
C HIS A 207 -9.69 13.35 -0.25
N LEU A 208 -9.10 12.35 0.39
CA LEU A 208 -7.87 12.45 1.19
C LEU A 208 -6.67 12.79 0.30
N LEU A 209 -6.57 12.19 -0.88
CA LEU A 209 -5.59 12.57 -1.91
C LEU A 209 -5.78 14.02 -2.39
N ASN A 210 -7.02 14.55 -2.38
CA ASN A 210 -7.36 15.91 -2.81
C ASN A 210 -7.50 16.95 -1.67
N MET A 211 -7.52 16.55 -0.39
CA MET A 211 -7.72 17.44 0.78
C MET A 211 -6.44 18.16 1.22
N GLY A 212 -5.34 18.00 0.50
CA GLY A 212 -4.10 18.76 0.66
C GLY A 212 -4.08 20.08 -0.13
N SER A 213 -5.20 20.79 -0.25
CA SER A 213 -5.25 22.08 -0.92
C SER A 213 -4.72 23.20 -0.01
N ARG A 214 -3.39 23.20 0.20
CA ARG A 214 -2.52 24.35 0.52
C ARG A 214 -1.06 23.90 0.70
N ARG A 215 -0.51 23.19 -0.29
CA ARG A 215 0.92 23.09 -0.66
C ARG A 215 1.11 21.82 -1.47
N LEU A 216 0.84 21.84 -2.77
CA LEU A 216 1.39 20.88 -3.75
C LEU A 216 0.93 21.27 -5.16
N ASN A 217 1.58 22.29 -5.74
CA ASN A 217 1.52 22.58 -7.17
C ASN A 217 2.34 21.58 -8.02
N PHE A 218 2.53 20.34 -7.55
CA PHE A 218 3.44 19.39 -8.20
C PHE A 218 2.78 18.10 -8.74
N LEU A 219 1.46 17.93 -8.63
CA LEU A 219 0.80 16.68 -9.03
C LEU A 219 -0.07 16.77 -10.29
N LYS A 220 0.00 17.87 -11.05
CA LYS A 220 -0.74 17.96 -12.34
C LYS A 220 -0.15 17.14 -13.52
N PRO A 221 1.10 16.61 -13.51
CA PRO A 221 1.55 15.74 -14.60
C PRO A 221 1.68 14.24 -14.26
N THR A 222 1.48 13.77 -13.03
CA THR A 222 1.97 12.43 -12.60
C THR A 222 0.91 11.31 -12.58
N LEU A 223 -0.28 11.52 -13.15
CA LEU A 223 -1.32 10.47 -13.26
C LEU A 223 -1.10 9.49 -14.43
N THR A 224 0.03 9.58 -15.14
CA THR A 224 0.37 8.67 -16.26
C THR A 224 1.23 7.47 -15.85
N GLY A 225 1.53 7.30 -14.58
CA GLY A 225 2.18 6.10 -14.08
C GLY A 225 2.29 6.12 -12.57
N ASN A 226 1.69 5.13 -11.91
CA ASN A 226 2.34 4.28 -10.93
C ASN A 226 1.28 3.39 -10.25
N TYR A 227 1.66 2.12 -10.13
CA TYR A 227 0.87 1.00 -9.66
C TYR A 227 0.66 1.09 -8.15
N PHE A 228 -0.57 0.83 -7.70
CA PHE A 228 -0.86 0.58 -6.29
C PHE A 228 -0.87 -0.94 -6.08
N LEU A 229 -0.23 -1.39 -4.99
CA LEU A 229 -0.40 -2.73 -4.41
C LEU A 229 -1.16 -2.57 -3.09
#